data_AF-A0AA39IW76-F1
#
_entry.id   AF-A0AA39IW76-F1
#
_cell.length_a   1.000
_cell.length_b   1.000
_cell.length_c   1.000
_cell.angle_alpha   90.00
_cell.angle_beta   90.00
_cell.angle_gamma   90.00
#
_symmetry.space_group_name_H-M   'P 1'
#
loop_
_entity.id
_entity.type
_entity.pdbx_description
1 polymer ?
#
loop_
_entity_poly.entity_id
_entity_poly.type
_entity_poly.pdbx_seq_one_letter_code
_entity_poly.pdbx_strand_id
1 'polypeptide(L)'
;MAEALGIASSIITLIDTSHTIVGYLKDVKDAPKERDKLSKELSTLEIYLGTVKQLTQMADEDDPWLATALRLSGPFAQLDVLLKGLKKKLNPASDSIGKMKQRLLWKFSKESVEDALKKIERIKSLVIVAVQHDHAALSRAMNEALAIVDTKVDSISDNTERIKHDVGRNVVKVDKVTHEISQLQSQMQKDQDDEMLMRVIAWLTGLNFKSVQAEKLSQRVGDTGRWFLESEQF
;
A
#
# COMPACT_ATOMS: atom_id res chain seq x y z
N MET A 1 12.05 -14.14 20.89
CA MET A 1 11.21 -13.51 21.95
C MET A 1 11.84 -13.26 23.33
N ALA A 2 12.54 -14.22 23.97
CA ALA A 2 12.96 -14.07 25.39
C ALA A 2 13.91 -12.89 25.66
N GLU A 3 14.82 -12.58 24.72
CA GLU A 3 15.76 -11.46 24.85
C GLU A 3 15.07 -10.10 24.77
N ALA A 4 14.09 -9.93 23.87
CA ALA A 4 13.29 -8.72 23.76
C ALA A 4 12.51 -8.43 25.05
N LEU A 5 11.96 -9.47 25.69
CA LEU A 5 11.29 -9.35 26.99
C LEU A 5 12.25 -8.96 28.11
N GLY A 6 13.47 -9.53 28.12
CA GLY A 6 14.51 -9.16 29.08
C GLY A 6 14.93 -7.69 28.96
N ILE A 7 15.12 -7.20 27.74
CA ILE A 7 15.45 -5.80 27.47
C ILE A 7 14.29 -4.89 27.89
N ALA A 8 13.05 -5.21 27.50
CA ALA A 8 11.87 -4.43 27.86
C ALA A 8 11.68 -4.33 29.39
N SER A 9 11.90 -5.43 30.12
CA SER A 9 11.85 -5.47 31.59
C SER A 9 12.93 -4.59 32.23
N SER A 10 14.16 -4.65 31.71
CA SER A 10 15.26 -3.79 32.14
C SER A 10 14.90 -2.30 31.94
N ILE A 11 14.35 -1.95 30.78
CA ILE A 11 13.93 -0.58 30.47
C ILE A 11 12.83 -0.09 31.42
N ILE A 12 11.83 -0.93 31.73
CA ILE A 12 10.78 -0.60 32.71
C ILE A 12 11.40 -0.26 34.07
N THR A 13 12.33 -1.09 34.53
CA THR A 13 13.03 -0.88 35.81
C THR A 13 13.79 0.45 35.84
N LEU A 14 14.44 0.81 34.73
CA LEU A 14 15.15 2.08 34.59
C LEU A 14 14.21 3.29 34.61
N ILE A 15 13.06 3.19 33.94
CA ILE A 15 12.00 4.23 33.94
C ILE A 15 11.48 4.42 35.38
N ASP A 16 11.08 3.34 36.05
CA ASP A 16 10.53 3.40 37.41
C ASP A 16 11.54 3.97 38.42
N THR A 17 12.81 3.57 38.28
CA THR A 17 13.89 4.08 39.14
C THR A 17 14.14 5.56 38.90
N SER A 18 14.15 6.01 37.64
CA SER A 18 14.28 7.42 37.27
C SER A 18 13.13 8.25 37.84
N HIS A 19 11.91 7.76 37.67
CA HIS A 19 10.70 8.42 38.14
C HIS A 19 10.69 8.58 39.66
N THR A 20 11.14 7.54 40.38
CA THR A 20 11.31 7.58 41.84
C THR A 20 12.32 8.65 42.26
N ILE A 21 13.46 8.74 41.58
CA ILE A 21 14.50 9.73 41.87
C ILE A 21 13.97 11.15 41.63
N VAL A 22 13.26 11.38 40.52
CA VAL A 22 12.58 12.65 40.25
C VAL A 22 11.62 13.02 41.38
N GLY A 23 10.88 12.05 41.92
CA GLY A 23 10.07 12.21 43.13
C GLY A 23 10.87 12.70 44.33
N TYR A 24 11.96 12.01 44.68
CA TYR A 24 12.83 12.40 45.81
C TYR A 24 13.45 13.78 45.63
N LEU A 25 13.81 14.15 44.41
CA LEU A 25 14.37 15.45 44.12
C LEU A 25 13.40 16.58 44.48
N LYS A 26 12.07 16.41 44.30
CA LYS A 26 11.07 17.44 44.66
C LYS A 26 11.14 17.85 46.13
N ASP A 27 11.52 16.94 47.02
CA ASP A 27 11.62 17.18 48.47
C ASP A 27 12.95 17.82 48.89
N VAL A 28 13.93 17.91 47.98
CA VAL A 28 15.23 18.55 48.22
C VAL A 28 15.10 20.07 48.07
N LYS A 29 15.34 20.80 49.17
CA LYS A 29 15.25 22.28 49.23
C LYS A 29 16.58 22.99 48.91
N ASP A 30 17.71 22.30 49.03
CA ASP A 30 19.03 22.86 48.77
C ASP A 30 19.35 22.83 47.27
N ALA A 31 20.06 23.87 46.78
CA ALA A 31 20.63 23.97 45.42
C ALA A 31 19.66 23.61 44.28
N PRO A 32 18.66 24.47 44.05
CA PRO A 32 17.58 24.22 43.11
C PRO A 32 18.07 24.01 41.67
N LYS A 33 19.17 24.66 41.24
CA LYS A 33 19.66 24.57 39.86
C LYS A 33 20.11 23.17 39.46
N GLU A 34 20.98 22.54 40.25
CA GLU A 34 21.51 21.20 39.94
C GLU A 34 20.42 20.14 40.09
N ARG A 35 19.52 20.30 41.07
CA ARG A 35 18.32 19.47 41.23
C ARG A 35 17.41 19.54 40.01
N ASP A 36 17.08 20.75 39.57
CA ASP A 36 16.19 20.97 38.44
C ASP A 36 16.82 20.45 37.14
N LYS A 37 18.14 20.62 36.98
CA LYS A 37 18.88 20.02 35.86
C LYS A 37 18.79 18.50 35.89
N LEU A 38 19.11 17.85 37.01
CA LEU A 38 19.05 16.39 37.11
C LEU A 38 17.63 15.86 36.90
N SER A 39 16.62 16.53 37.46
CA SER A 39 15.22 16.17 37.24
C SER A 39 14.86 16.25 35.77
N LYS A 40 15.25 17.33 35.07
CA LYS A 40 14.99 17.48 33.63
C LYS A 40 15.67 16.39 32.81
N GLU A 41 16.94 16.08 33.11
CA GLU A 41 17.70 15.06 32.40
C GLU A 41 17.11 13.66 32.60
N LEU A 42 16.66 13.33 33.82
CA LEU A 42 15.98 12.06 34.13
C LEU A 42 14.61 11.94 33.46
N SER A 43 13.79 12.98 33.50
CA SER A 43 12.50 12.98 32.78
C SER A 43 12.69 12.86 31.27
N THR A 44 13.74 13.49 30.73
CA THR A 44 14.09 13.33 29.31
C THR A 44 14.55 11.91 29.00
N LEU A 45 15.35 11.30 29.88
CA LEU A 45 15.78 9.92 29.76
C LEU A 45 14.59 8.95 29.76
N GLU A 46 13.59 9.16 30.62
CA GLU A 46 12.35 8.36 30.65
C GLU A 46 11.63 8.36 29.29
N ILE A 47 11.57 9.51 28.60
CA ILE A 47 10.97 9.61 27.25
C ILE A 47 11.72 8.72 26.26
N TYR A 48 13.05 8.84 26.19
CA TYR A 48 13.86 8.04 25.25
C TYR A 48 13.82 6.54 25.56
N LEU A 49 13.85 6.19 26.85
CA LEU A 49 13.67 4.80 27.28
C LEU A 49 12.28 4.28 26.90
N GLY A 50 11.23 5.11 27.01
CA GLY A 50 9.89 4.81 26.55
C GLY A 50 9.84 4.50 25.05
N THR A 51 10.53 5.28 24.23
CA THR A 51 10.66 5.02 22.78
C THR A 51 11.35 3.69 22.51
N VAL A 52 12.48 3.41 23.15
CA VAL A 52 13.19 2.12 22.97
C VAL A 52 12.30 0.95 23.37
N LYS A 53 11.58 1.06 24.50
CA LYS A 53 10.63 0.03 24.95
C LYS A 53 9.56 -0.24 23.90
N GLN A 54 8.94 0.80 23.35
CA GLN A 54 7.89 0.64 22.33
C GLN A 54 8.44 -0.07 21.09
N LEU A 55 9.59 0.37 20.58
CA LEU A 55 10.24 -0.26 19.43
C LEU A 55 10.55 -1.74 19.71
N THR A 56 11.11 -2.06 20.90
CA THR A 56 11.44 -3.45 21.27
C THR A 56 10.19 -4.32 21.44
N GLN A 57 9.05 -3.74 21.82
CA GLN A 57 7.78 -4.48 21.95
C GLN A 57 7.07 -4.72 20.62
N MET A 58 7.27 -3.83 19.64
CA MET A 58 6.69 -3.93 18.30
C MET A 58 7.53 -4.79 17.35
N ALA A 59 8.80 -5.01 17.68
CA ALA A 59 9.74 -5.76 16.85
C ALA A 59 9.40 -7.26 16.78
N ASP A 60 9.40 -7.79 15.56
CA ASP A 60 9.32 -9.23 15.29
C ASP A 60 10.64 -9.94 15.61
N GLU A 61 10.65 -11.27 15.65
CA GLU A 61 11.85 -12.05 16.02
C GLU A 61 13.06 -11.81 15.09
N ASP A 62 12.79 -11.52 13.82
CA ASP A 62 13.81 -11.27 12.79
C ASP A 62 14.11 -9.78 12.61
N ASP A 63 13.54 -8.90 13.43
CA ASP A 63 13.72 -7.46 13.29
C ASP A 63 15.17 -7.05 13.63
N PRO A 64 15.90 -6.39 12.71
CA PRO A 64 17.25 -5.87 12.95
C PRO A 64 17.36 -4.95 14.18
N TRP A 65 16.26 -4.31 14.58
CA TRP A 65 16.19 -3.50 15.79
C TRP A 65 16.57 -4.30 17.03
N LEU A 66 16.20 -5.60 17.13
CA LEU A 66 16.50 -6.42 18.31
C LEU A 66 18.01 -6.57 18.55
N ALA A 67 18.80 -6.70 17.48
CA ALA A 67 20.25 -6.74 17.58
C ALA A 67 20.82 -5.40 18.08
N THR A 68 20.24 -4.28 17.64
CA THR A 68 20.61 -2.94 18.09
C THR A 68 20.23 -2.73 19.57
N ALA A 69 19.02 -3.13 19.96
CA ALA A 69 18.54 -3.08 21.33
C ALA A 69 19.40 -3.94 22.27
N LEU A 70 19.85 -5.12 21.82
CA LEU A 70 20.75 -5.98 22.60
C LEU A 70 22.08 -5.29 22.90
N ARG A 71 22.64 -4.52 21.95
CA ARG A 71 23.86 -3.72 22.17
C ARG A 71 23.68 -2.62 23.21
N LEU A 72 22.45 -2.16 23.44
CA LEU A 72 22.13 -1.20 24.51
C LEU A 72 22.05 -1.84 25.90
N SER A 73 22.02 -3.17 26.02
CA SER A 73 21.96 -3.87 27.31
C SER A 73 23.13 -3.52 28.23
N GLY A 74 24.35 -3.40 27.69
CA GLY A 74 25.53 -2.99 28.46
C GLY A 74 25.42 -1.56 29.00
N PRO A 75 25.14 -0.55 28.15
CA PRO A 75 24.79 0.80 28.60
C PRO A 75 23.64 0.86 29.62
N PHE A 76 22.58 0.06 29.44
CA PHE A 76 21.46 0.00 30.37
C PHE A 76 21.84 -0.59 31.73
N ALA A 77 22.69 -1.61 31.77
CA ALA A 77 23.23 -2.13 33.03
C ALA A 77 24.07 -1.06 33.78
N GLN A 78 24.86 -0.26 33.06
CA GLN A 78 25.61 0.85 33.66
C GLN A 78 24.68 1.95 34.19
N LEU A 79 23.60 2.24 33.46
CA LEU A 79 22.57 3.18 33.90
C LEU A 79 21.87 2.69 35.16
N ASP A 80 21.52 1.40 35.24
CA ASP A 80 20.86 0.80 36.40
C ASP A 80 21.70 0.95 37.67
N VAL A 81 22.99 0.63 37.58
CA VAL A 81 23.93 0.81 38.71
C VAL A 81 24.01 2.27 39.14
N LEU A 82 24.09 3.20 38.19
CA LEU A 82 24.12 4.63 38.45
C LEU A 82 22.83 5.11 39.13
N LEU A 83 21.67 4.76 38.59
CA LEU A 83 20.37 5.18 39.11
C LEU A 83 20.12 4.58 40.49
N LYS A 84 20.44 3.31 40.74
CA LYS A 84 20.36 2.70 42.07
C LYS A 84 21.28 3.41 43.08
N GLY A 85 22.49 3.79 42.65
CA GLY A 85 23.41 4.59 43.44
C GLY A 85 22.83 5.96 43.82
N LEU A 86 22.24 6.67 42.85
CA LEU A 86 21.55 7.94 43.07
C LEU A 86 20.33 7.78 43.99
N LYS A 87 19.48 6.79 43.73
CA LYS A 87 18.30 6.49 44.54
C LYS A 87 18.66 6.24 46.00
N LYS A 88 19.73 5.47 46.27
CA LYS A 88 20.23 5.23 47.63
C LYS A 88 20.71 6.52 48.31
N LYS A 89 21.46 7.37 47.58
CA LYS A 89 21.97 8.65 48.09
C LYS A 89 20.87 9.68 48.36
N LEU A 90 19.79 9.65 47.58
CA LEU A 90 18.67 10.60 47.66
C LEU A 90 17.49 10.10 48.52
N ASN A 91 17.55 8.86 49.02
CA ASN A 91 16.45 8.27 49.77
C ASN A 91 16.17 9.04 51.08
N PRO A 92 14.96 9.60 51.27
CA PRO A 92 14.60 10.36 52.48
C PRO A 92 14.54 9.50 53.75
N ALA A 93 14.44 8.16 53.64
CA ALA A 93 14.32 7.25 54.78
C ALA A 93 15.64 6.99 55.56
N SER A 94 16.74 7.64 55.21
CA SER A 94 18.05 7.46 55.87
C SER A 94 18.23 8.37 57.11
N ASP A 95 17.49 8.05 58.18
CA ASP A 95 17.63 8.57 59.56
C ASP A 95 17.67 10.10 59.74
N SER A 96 16.53 10.65 60.19
CA SER A 96 16.35 11.51 61.38
C SER A 96 17.44 12.54 61.78
N ILE A 97 18.19 13.14 60.86
CA ILE A 97 19.13 14.24 61.19
C ILE A 97 18.92 15.38 60.19
N GLY A 98 17.98 16.26 60.57
CA GLY A 98 17.49 17.36 59.76
C GLY A 98 18.55 18.36 59.31
N LYS A 99 18.40 18.83 58.07
CA LYS A 99 19.03 20.01 57.43
C LYS A 99 20.56 20.01 57.28
N MET A 100 21.34 19.65 58.30
CA MET A 100 22.82 19.61 58.23
C MET A 100 23.32 18.47 57.34
N LYS A 101 22.67 17.30 57.44
CA LYS A 101 22.96 16.13 56.59
C LYS A 101 22.53 16.40 55.14
N GLN A 102 21.40 17.08 54.90
CA GLN A 102 20.97 17.50 53.54
C GLN A 102 21.98 18.43 52.87
N ARG A 103 22.54 19.40 53.60
CA ARG A 103 23.55 20.33 53.07
C ARG A 103 24.88 19.64 52.75
N LEU A 104 25.31 18.70 53.60
CA LEU A 104 26.53 17.90 53.40
C LEU A 104 26.36 16.83 52.32
N LEU A 105 25.22 16.12 52.33
CA LEU A 105 24.79 15.22 51.26
C LEU A 105 24.76 15.99 49.95
N TRP A 106 24.29 17.24 49.92
CA TRP A 106 24.26 18.01 48.69
C TRP A 106 25.65 18.46 48.21
N LYS A 107 26.55 18.88 49.10
CA LYS A 107 27.95 19.18 48.74
C LYS A 107 28.67 17.96 48.15
N PHE A 108 28.45 16.77 48.72
CA PHE A 108 29.00 15.50 48.24
C PHE A 108 28.23 14.96 47.01
N SER A 109 26.95 15.32 46.90
CA SER A 109 26.07 15.05 45.77
C SER A 109 26.50 15.88 44.57
N LYS A 110 27.01 17.11 44.73
CA LYS A 110 27.31 17.97 43.57
C LYS A 110 28.30 17.34 42.58
N GLU A 111 29.44 16.85 43.07
CA GLU A 111 30.42 16.12 42.23
C GLU A 111 29.81 14.82 41.68
N SER A 112 29.14 14.05 42.54
CA SER A 112 28.48 12.81 42.14
C SER A 112 27.32 13.00 41.16
N VAL A 113 26.63 14.14 41.19
CA VAL A 113 25.49 14.53 40.33
C VAL A 113 26.03 15.01 39.01
N GLU A 114 27.14 15.76 39.00
CA GLU A 114 27.79 16.15 37.75
C GLU A 114 28.32 14.94 36.99
N ASP A 115 28.96 13.99 37.68
CA ASP A 115 29.38 12.71 37.09
C ASP A 115 28.19 11.87 36.64
N ALA A 116 27.11 11.85 37.41
CA ALA A 116 25.90 11.15 37.02
C ALA A 116 25.25 11.79 35.78
N LEU A 117 25.19 13.11 35.72
CA LEU A 117 24.70 13.87 34.57
C LEU A 117 25.52 13.55 33.32
N LYS A 118 26.86 13.58 33.39
CA LYS A 118 27.74 13.23 32.26
C LYS A 118 27.46 11.82 31.75
N LYS A 119 27.26 10.86 32.65
CA LYS A 119 26.95 9.46 32.30
C LYS A 119 25.54 9.31 31.71
N ILE A 120 24.54 9.98 32.27
CA ILE A 120 23.16 9.99 31.74
C ILE A 120 23.14 10.61 30.35
N GLU A 121 23.79 11.76 30.15
CA GLU A 121 23.92 12.42 28.85
C GLU A 121 24.60 11.51 27.83
N ARG A 122 25.69 10.82 28.20
CA ARG A 122 26.35 9.83 27.32
C ARG A 122 25.42 8.70 26.91
N ILE A 123 24.69 8.11 27.85
CA ILE A 123 23.80 6.97 27.58
C ILE A 123 22.62 7.42 26.71
N LYS A 124 22.06 8.60 26.97
CA LYS A 124 21.03 9.20 26.13
C LYS A 124 21.51 9.38 24.69
N SER A 125 22.72 9.91 24.49
CA SER A 125 23.31 10.05 23.16
C SER A 125 23.46 8.70 22.45
N LEU A 126 23.86 7.65 23.16
CA LEU A 126 23.92 6.29 22.60
C LEU A 126 22.54 5.77 22.18
N VAL A 127 21.50 6.00 23.01
CA VAL A 127 20.12 5.63 22.69
C VAL A 127 19.63 6.37 21.45
N ILE A 128 19.84 7.69 21.38
CA ILE A 128 19.44 8.51 20.23
C ILE A 128 20.13 8.01 18.94
N VAL A 129 21.44 7.77 18.98
CA VAL A 129 22.20 7.28 17.83
C VAL A 129 21.70 5.89 17.40
N ALA A 130 21.42 4.99 18.34
CA ALA A 130 20.90 3.67 18.04
C ALA A 130 19.53 3.73 17.34
N VAL A 131 18.60 4.54 17.86
CA VAL A 131 17.28 4.74 17.25
C VAL A 131 17.39 5.41 15.88
N GLN A 132 18.28 6.40 15.72
CA GLN A 132 18.50 7.07 14.43
C GLN A 132 19.12 6.14 13.39
N HIS A 133 20.07 5.30 13.79
CA HIS A 133 20.69 4.31 12.91
C HIS A 133 19.64 3.32 12.40
N ASP A 134 18.79 2.82 13.28
CA ASP A 134 17.69 1.93 12.93
C ASP A 134 16.71 2.60 11.95
N HIS A 135 16.29 3.83 12.26
CA HIS A 135 15.41 4.60 11.38
C HIS A 135 16.03 4.83 9.99
N ALA A 136 17.33 5.11 9.92
CA ALA A 136 18.04 5.26 8.66
C ALA A 136 18.13 3.94 7.87
N ALA A 137 18.32 2.81 8.54
CA ALA A 137 18.31 1.49 7.91
C ALA A 137 16.91 1.16 7.35
N LEU A 138 15.86 1.39 8.13
CA LEU A 138 14.47 1.20 7.68
C LEU A 138 14.13 2.10 6.49
N SER A 139 14.53 3.37 6.53
CA SER A 139 14.30 4.32 5.43
C SER A 139 15.02 3.89 4.14
N ARG A 140 16.23 3.33 4.23
CA ARG A 140 16.94 2.76 3.07
C ARG A 140 16.20 1.56 2.49
N ALA A 141 15.80 0.60 3.34
CA ALA A 141 15.05 -0.57 2.91
C ALA A 141 13.72 -0.18 2.22
N MET A 142 13.02 0.83 2.74
CA MET A 142 11.80 1.37 2.13
C MET A 142 12.09 1.99 0.75
N ASN A 143 13.17 2.77 0.61
CA ASN A 143 13.55 3.37 -0.67
C ASN A 143 13.94 2.31 -1.71
N GLU A 144 14.63 1.25 -1.30
CA GLU A 144 14.96 0.12 -2.18
C GLU A 144 13.69 -0.62 -2.64
N ALA A 145 12.76 -0.88 -1.72
CA ALA A 145 11.47 -1.48 -2.06
C ALA A 145 10.65 -0.60 -3.02
N LEU A 146 10.64 0.73 -2.80
CA LEU A 146 9.99 1.68 -3.69
C LEU A 146 10.61 1.69 -5.09
N ALA A 147 11.94 1.62 -5.20
CA ALA A 147 12.61 1.52 -6.50
C ALA A 147 12.21 0.24 -7.26
N ILE A 148 12.05 -0.89 -6.56
CA ILE A 148 11.55 -2.14 -7.17
C ILE A 148 10.10 -1.98 -7.65
N VAL A 149 9.25 -1.29 -6.88
CA VAL A 149 7.87 -1.02 -7.30
C VAL A 149 7.85 -0.13 -8.54
N ASP A 150 8.66 0.92 -8.57
CA ASP A 150 8.78 1.86 -9.68
C ASP A 150 9.16 1.15 -11.00
N THR A 151 10.22 0.32 -10.97
CA THR A 151 10.63 -0.48 -12.14
C THR A 151 9.56 -1.46 -12.63
N LYS A 152 8.76 -2.03 -11.72
CA LYS A 152 7.63 -2.90 -12.09
C LYS A 152 6.49 -2.11 -12.71
N VAL A 153 6.20 -0.90 -12.20
CA VAL A 153 5.19 0.00 -12.76
C VAL A 153 5.58 0.43 -14.17
N ASP A 154 6.85 0.77 -14.41
CA ASP A 154 7.37 1.06 -15.75
C ASP A 154 7.20 -0.13 -16.70
N SER A 155 7.57 -1.32 -16.24
CA SER A 155 7.41 -2.56 -17.03
C SER A 155 5.94 -2.85 -17.38
N ILE A 156 5.01 -2.56 -16.46
CA ILE A 156 3.56 -2.69 -16.71
C ILE A 156 3.08 -1.63 -17.71
N SER A 157 3.57 -0.39 -17.60
CA SER A 157 3.26 0.70 -18.52
C SER A 157 3.67 0.35 -19.96
N ASP A 158 4.91 -0.12 -20.13
CA ASP A 158 5.44 -0.56 -21.43
C ASP A 158 4.62 -1.71 -22.01
N ASN A 159 4.30 -2.72 -21.20
CA ASN A 159 3.44 -3.83 -21.63
C ASN A 159 2.04 -3.36 -22.03
N THR A 160 1.48 -2.38 -21.31
CA THR A 160 0.17 -1.80 -21.62
C THR A 160 0.17 -1.07 -22.96
N GLU A 161 1.20 -0.28 -23.26
CA GLU A 161 1.32 0.38 -24.57
C GLU A 161 1.52 -0.62 -25.71
N ARG A 162 2.26 -1.72 -25.48
CA ARG A 162 2.37 -2.82 -26.47
C ARG A 162 1.02 -3.48 -26.74
N ILE A 163 0.26 -3.80 -25.69
CA ILE A 163 -1.08 -4.39 -25.83
C ILE A 163 -2.01 -3.44 -26.57
N LYS A 164 -2.00 -2.15 -26.24
CA LYS A 164 -2.80 -1.13 -26.91
C LYS A 164 -2.50 -1.05 -28.41
N HIS A 165 -1.22 -1.10 -28.78
CA HIS A 165 -0.80 -1.16 -30.19
C HIS A 165 -1.29 -2.44 -30.88
N ASP A 166 -1.16 -3.60 -30.23
CA ASP A 166 -1.61 -4.88 -30.79
C ASP A 166 -3.12 -4.94 -30.97
N VAL A 167 -3.87 -4.44 -29.99
CA VAL A 167 -5.33 -4.28 -30.07
C VAL A 167 -5.69 -3.35 -31.23
N GLY A 168 -5.03 -2.20 -31.37
CA GLY A 168 -5.26 -1.29 -32.49
C GLY A 168 -5.05 -1.95 -33.86
N ARG A 169 -3.98 -2.73 -34.03
CA ARG A 169 -3.74 -3.50 -35.27
C ARG A 169 -4.83 -4.53 -35.53
N ASN A 170 -5.30 -5.22 -34.50
CA ASN A 170 -6.34 -6.23 -34.64
C ASN A 170 -7.69 -5.61 -34.96
N VAL A 171 -8.03 -4.44 -34.40
CA VAL A 171 -9.24 -3.68 -34.75
C VAL A 171 -9.25 -3.37 -36.25
N VAL A 172 -8.15 -2.84 -36.80
CA VAL A 172 -8.06 -2.56 -38.25
C VAL A 172 -8.25 -3.82 -39.11
N LYS A 173 -7.68 -4.95 -38.68
CA LYS A 173 -7.88 -6.24 -39.38
C LYS A 173 -9.33 -6.71 -39.32
N VAL A 174 -9.98 -6.58 -38.16
CA VAL A 174 -11.40 -6.92 -37.97
C VAL A 174 -12.28 -6.02 -38.84
N ASP A 175 -12.00 -4.73 -38.91
CA ASP A 175 -12.75 -3.80 -39.77
C ASP A 175 -12.64 -4.19 -41.25
N LYS A 176 -11.42 -4.54 -41.71
CA LYS A 176 -11.19 -5.02 -43.08
C LYS A 176 -11.98 -6.30 -43.37
N VAL A 177 -11.93 -7.30 -42.47
CA VAL A 177 -12.67 -8.56 -42.64
C VAL A 177 -14.18 -8.31 -42.63
N THR A 178 -14.66 -7.44 -41.75
CA THR A 178 -16.08 -7.01 -41.72
C THR A 178 -16.52 -6.42 -43.06
N HIS A 179 -15.67 -5.57 -43.66
CA HIS A 179 -15.94 -4.99 -44.97
C HIS A 179 -15.98 -6.04 -46.09
N GLU A 180 -15.01 -6.95 -46.12
CA GLU A 180 -14.95 -8.05 -47.10
C GLU A 180 -16.18 -8.97 -46.98
N ILE A 181 -16.61 -9.32 -45.76
CA ILE A 181 -17.83 -10.10 -45.52
C ILE A 181 -19.07 -9.36 -46.06
N SER A 182 -19.17 -8.05 -45.84
CA SER A 182 -20.30 -7.25 -46.33
C SER A 182 -20.38 -7.22 -47.86
N GLN A 183 -19.21 -7.13 -48.53
CA GLN A 183 -19.14 -7.22 -49.99
C GLN A 183 -19.56 -8.60 -50.50
N LEU A 184 -19.05 -9.68 -49.87
CA LEU A 184 -19.41 -11.06 -50.23
C LEU A 184 -20.91 -11.32 -50.05
N GLN A 185 -21.51 -10.83 -48.97
CA GLN A 185 -22.96 -10.94 -48.74
C GLN A 185 -23.76 -10.24 -49.84
N SER A 186 -23.33 -9.05 -50.25
CA SER A 186 -23.99 -8.29 -51.33
C SER A 186 -23.89 -9.01 -52.67
N GLN A 187 -22.71 -9.57 -52.99
CA GLN A 187 -22.51 -10.33 -54.22
C GLN A 187 -23.34 -11.62 -54.22
N MET A 188 -23.36 -12.35 -53.10
CA MET A 188 -24.16 -13.57 -52.97
C MET A 188 -25.66 -13.30 -53.13
N GLN A 189 -26.18 -12.20 -52.59
CA GLN A 189 -27.58 -11.81 -52.79
C GLN A 189 -27.87 -11.54 -54.27
N LYS A 190 -26.97 -10.82 -54.94
CA LYS A 190 -27.11 -10.55 -56.38
C LYS A 190 -27.07 -11.84 -57.21
N ASP A 191 -26.14 -12.74 -56.91
CA ASP A 191 -26.02 -14.02 -57.61
C ASP A 191 -27.29 -14.88 -57.43
N GLN A 192 -27.89 -14.86 -56.23
CA GLN A 192 -29.18 -15.52 -55.96
C GLN A 192 -30.33 -14.87 -56.74
N ASP A 193 -30.38 -13.54 -56.78
CA ASP A 193 -31.41 -12.79 -57.52
C ASP A 193 -31.28 -13.06 -59.03
N ASP A 194 -30.06 -13.09 -59.57
CA ASP A 194 -29.76 -13.39 -60.96
C ASP A 194 -30.14 -14.85 -61.30
N GLU A 195 -29.85 -15.81 -60.41
CA GLU A 195 -30.28 -17.20 -60.58
C GLU A 195 -31.81 -17.32 -60.59
N MET A 196 -32.49 -16.63 -59.66
CA MET A 196 -33.95 -16.59 -59.60
C MET A 196 -34.54 -15.98 -60.88
N LEU A 197 -33.97 -14.87 -61.38
CA LEU A 197 -34.38 -14.24 -62.63
C LEU A 197 -34.24 -15.20 -63.81
N MET A 198 -33.11 -15.90 -63.92
CA MET A 198 -32.86 -16.88 -64.98
C MET A 198 -33.87 -18.04 -64.93
N ARG A 199 -34.23 -18.53 -63.74
CA ARG A 199 -35.29 -19.54 -63.58
C ARG A 199 -36.64 -19.04 -64.06
N VAL A 200 -37.00 -17.79 -63.75
CA VAL A 200 -38.26 -17.16 -64.21
C VAL A 200 -38.26 -17.00 -65.74
N ILE A 201 -37.16 -16.53 -66.34
CA ILE A 201 -37.04 -16.40 -67.80
C ILE A 201 -37.19 -17.75 -68.49
N ALA A 202 -36.52 -18.80 -67.98
CA ALA A 202 -36.64 -20.15 -68.52
C ALA A 202 -38.09 -20.67 -68.46
N TRP A 203 -38.78 -20.42 -67.34
CA TRP A 203 -40.20 -20.76 -67.19
C TRP A 203 -41.10 -20.01 -68.20
N LEU A 204 -40.91 -18.69 -68.35
CA LEU A 204 -41.67 -17.88 -69.32
C LEU A 204 -41.41 -18.29 -70.77
N THR A 205 -40.16 -18.65 -71.12
CA THR A 205 -39.78 -19.02 -72.50
C THR A 205 -40.44 -20.34 -72.93
N GLY A 206 -40.70 -21.26 -71.98
CA GLY A 206 -41.46 -22.48 -72.22
C GLY A 206 -42.94 -22.24 -72.54
N LEU A 207 -43.48 -21.06 -72.20
CA LEU A 207 -44.79 -20.64 -72.63
C LEU A 207 -44.68 -20.16 -74.08
N ASN A 208 -44.85 -21.08 -75.03
CA ASN A 208 -45.08 -20.69 -76.42
C ASN A 208 -46.47 -20.06 -76.52
N PHE A 209 -46.53 -18.77 -76.16
CA PHE A 209 -47.75 -17.97 -76.18
C PHE A 209 -48.44 -18.05 -77.52
N LYS A 210 -47.68 -18.16 -78.62
CA LYS A 210 -48.23 -18.29 -79.96
C LYS A 210 -48.97 -19.62 -80.14
N SER A 211 -48.40 -20.72 -79.65
CA SER A 211 -49.05 -22.05 -79.68
C SER A 211 -50.24 -22.11 -78.73
N VAL A 212 -50.12 -21.62 -77.50
CA VAL A 212 -51.25 -21.57 -76.54
C VAL A 212 -52.36 -20.68 -77.05
N GLN A 213 -52.03 -19.52 -77.65
CA GLN A 213 -53.00 -18.62 -78.26
C GLN A 213 -53.65 -19.25 -79.49
N ALA A 214 -52.88 -19.94 -80.34
CA ALA A 214 -53.40 -20.68 -81.49
C ALA A 214 -54.34 -21.82 -81.06
N GLU A 215 -53.98 -22.56 -80.01
CA GLU A 215 -54.83 -23.61 -79.43
C GLU A 215 -56.10 -23.03 -78.80
N LYS A 216 -56.01 -21.90 -78.09
CA LYS A 216 -57.20 -21.21 -77.56
C LYS A 216 -58.05 -20.58 -78.66
N LEU A 217 -57.46 -20.14 -79.77
CA LEU A 217 -58.17 -19.67 -80.97
C LEU A 217 -58.85 -20.82 -81.71
N SER A 218 -58.22 -22.01 -81.79
CA SER A 218 -58.82 -23.18 -82.44
C SER A 218 -59.93 -23.83 -81.60
N GLN A 219 -59.90 -23.66 -80.28
CA GLN A 219 -60.99 -23.99 -79.37
C GLN A 219 -62.16 -22.99 -79.43
N ARG A 220 -62.08 -21.90 -80.22
CA ARG A 220 -63.24 -21.01 -80.42
C ARG A 220 -64.25 -21.69 -81.32
N VAL A 221 -65.47 -21.79 -80.81
CA VAL A 221 -66.63 -22.22 -81.60
C VAL A 221 -67.12 -21.03 -82.41
N GLY A 222 -67.57 -21.24 -83.65
CA GLY A 222 -68.28 -20.22 -84.40
C GLY A 222 -69.42 -19.64 -83.55
N ASP A 223 -69.58 -18.32 -83.57
CA ASP A 223 -70.60 -17.55 -82.83
C ASP A 223 -70.29 -17.20 -81.37
N THR A 224 -69.10 -17.56 -80.87
CA THR A 224 -68.61 -17.11 -79.57
C THR A 224 -68.35 -15.59 -79.61
N GLY A 225 -69.33 -14.80 -79.17
CA GLY A 225 -69.34 -13.33 -79.23
C GLY A 225 -70.55 -12.73 -79.93
N ARG A 226 -71.40 -13.53 -80.59
CA ARG A 226 -72.68 -13.04 -81.14
C ARG A 226 -73.59 -12.48 -80.06
N TRP A 227 -73.63 -13.10 -78.87
CA TRP A 227 -74.41 -12.58 -77.74
C TRP A 227 -74.00 -11.16 -77.30
N PHE A 228 -72.75 -10.75 -77.51
CA PHE A 228 -72.25 -9.40 -77.24
C PHE A 228 -72.55 -8.43 -78.41
N LEU A 229 -72.47 -8.92 -79.64
CA LEU A 229 -72.68 -8.13 -80.87
C LEU A 229 -74.16 -8.00 -81.29
N GLU A 230 -75.03 -8.90 -80.84
CA GLU A 230 -76.47 -8.95 -81.12
C GLU A 230 -77.32 -8.57 -79.88
N SER A 231 -76.67 -8.24 -78.76
CA SER A 231 -77.33 -7.71 -77.56
C SER A 231 -77.78 -6.27 -77.83
N GLU A 232 -79.08 -5.97 -77.71
CA GLU A 232 -79.61 -4.61 -77.84
C GLU A 232 -79.16 -3.64 -76.72
N GLN A 233 -78.32 -4.07 -75.77
CA GLN A 233 -78.01 -3.27 -74.57
C GLN A 233 -76.66 -2.56 -74.49
N PHE A 234 -75.79 -2.58 -75.52
CA PHE A 234 -74.66 -1.63 -75.58
C PHE A 234 -74.27 -1.29 -77.02
#